data_AF-A0A832X9E8-F1
#
_entry.id   AF-A0A832X9E8-F1
#
_cell.length_a   1.000
_cell.length_b   1.000
_cell.length_c   1.000
_cell.angle_alpha   90.00
_cell.angle_beta   90.00
_cell.angle_gamma   90.00
#
_symmetry.space_group_name_H-M   'P 1'
#
loop_
_entity.id
_entity.type
_entity.pdbx_description
1 polymer ?
#
loop_
_entity_poly.entity_id
_entity_poly.type
_entity_poly.pdbx_seq_one_letter_code
_entity_poly.pdbx_strand_id
1 'polypeptide(L)'
;MKYPTLNLPFVLLMCILLTAAIAPVAGDSDVTPTETTGIINPVTAPTTEPTPEPTTAPPTKVPTTEPTITIPTVVTAVPTTEPTVTVTIPTVEPTSVGGGKGYIDTHCNVDGASVSFDGSYQCTIAQGICTVAVSPTGSPVRTITVTKSGYTTWSGPLSRMPSDGEHVAVYATLNPVPTQTTVPPVLNGAIYAQSSPSGAAIYMNGNFQGYSPMTLPNLPPGTYSMKASLSGYTPDTQLINVYAGQTATYYPNLQLSPPAPRSTGTVSITSNPDHAMVYVDGSYQGKAPLTVTQYPGSHTIRLSLPGYSDYTTTVYVNANTNQKLNANMAPAVFGTVAITSLPGASVFMDSNAQGTVPPNGMLTLYNVASGNRLFKITAPGYNEWMNTVYVQPNIVNPINAVLSPIGPSPTPVPANGGFNIVSTPSGAEVYVDNLFKGYTPAVLNGIPAGSHTILLKYTNYIDYTTTASVTAGQTTPLAISMQAAPAPTPESAPSPLTLIGGCVAILAIGIATRRLRS
;
A
#
# COMPACT_ATOMS: atom_id res chain seq x y z
N MET A 1 70.74 -25.67 8.97
CA MET A 1 70.05 -26.71 9.77
C MET A 1 69.65 -27.83 8.79
N LYS A 2 70.47 -28.88 8.64
CA LYS A 2 70.26 -30.27 9.14
C LYS A 2 68.81 -30.75 9.03
N TYR A 3 68.42 -31.86 8.40
CA TYR A 3 68.85 -32.76 7.30
C TYR A 3 67.52 -33.46 6.83
N PRO A 4 67.46 -34.06 5.63
CA PRO A 4 66.29 -34.65 4.93
C PRO A 4 66.04 -36.13 5.34
N THR A 5 65.05 -36.90 4.84
CA THR A 5 64.97 -37.67 3.57
C THR A 5 63.71 -38.56 3.65
N LEU A 6 62.79 -38.60 2.66
CA LEU A 6 62.78 -39.43 1.42
C LEU A 6 62.70 -40.97 1.65
N ASN A 7 61.56 -41.62 1.36
CA ASN A 7 61.37 -42.59 0.25
C ASN A 7 60.07 -43.43 0.35
N LEU A 8 59.31 -43.43 -0.76
CA LEU A 8 58.40 -44.49 -1.25
C LEU A 8 59.26 -45.68 -1.78
N PRO A 9 58.76 -46.90 -2.17
CA PRO A 9 57.57 -47.10 -3.03
C PRO A 9 56.76 -48.44 -2.88
N PHE A 10 55.59 -48.46 -3.56
CA PHE A 10 54.87 -49.54 -4.28
C PHE A 10 55.09 -51.04 -3.95
N VAL A 11 53.98 -51.80 -3.75
CA VAL A 11 53.54 -53.10 -4.38
C VAL A 11 52.09 -53.38 -3.86
N LEU A 12 51.00 -53.30 -4.63
CA LEU A 12 50.29 -54.28 -5.51
C LEU A 12 49.69 -55.56 -4.82
N LEU A 13 48.49 -55.97 -5.28
CA LEU A 13 47.74 -57.26 -5.15
C LEU A 13 46.66 -57.28 -4.03
N MET A 14 45.34 -57.26 -4.25
CA MET A 14 44.35 -58.02 -5.07
C MET A 14 43.98 -59.42 -4.52
N CYS A 15 42.65 -59.69 -4.48
CA CYS A 15 41.88 -60.95 -4.26
C CYS A 15 41.51 -61.29 -2.80
N ILE A 16 40.26 -61.50 -2.32
CA ILE A 16 38.97 -62.12 -2.77
C ILE A 16 38.65 -63.35 -1.87
N LEU A 17 37.36 -63.53 -1.51
CA LEU A 17 36.65 -64.72 -0.91
C LEU A 17 36.90 -65.00 0.60
N LEU A 18 36.01 -65.61 1.40
CA LEU A 18 34.58 -65.97 1.42
C LEU A 18 34.37 -66.75 2.75
N THR A 19 33.21 -66.57 3.39
CA THR A 19 32.50 -67.39 4.43
C THR A 19 33.24 -68.46 5.25
N ALA A 20 32.97 -68.49 6.56
CA ALA A 20 32.04 -69.47 7.20
C ALA A 20 32.08 -69.36 8.74
N ALA A 21 30.91 -69.61 9.34
CA ALA A 21 30.62 -69.66 10.77
C ALA A 21 31.33 -70.80 11.51
N ILE A 22 31.36 -70.73 12.85
CA ILE A 22 31.14 -71.82 13.83
C ILE A 22 31.20 -71.18 15.25
N ALA A 23 30.12 -71.29 16.02
CA ALA A 23 30.10 -71.19 17.50
C ALA A 23 30.35 -72.61 18.09
N PRO A 24 30.62 -72.89 19.40
CA PRO A 24 29.55 -72.83 20.44
C PRO A 24 29.97 -72.77 21.94
N VAL A 25 28.95 -72.89 22.83
CA VAL A 25 28.92 -73.44 24.23
C VAL A 25 29.24 -72.47 25.38
N ALA A 26 28.59 -72.47 26.56
CA ALA A 26 27.27 -72.85 27.10
C ALA A 26 27.29 -72.44 28.60
N GLY A 27 26.12 -72.27 29.23
CA GLY A 27 25.98 -72.09 30.67
C GLY A 27 24.50 -72.17 31.08
N ASP A 28 24.15 -73.26 31.73
CA ASP A 28 22.82 -73.80 32.01
C ASP A 28 22.33 -73.45 33.44
N SER A 29 21.01 -73.35 33.65
CA SER A 29 20.27 -73.84 34.84
C SER A 29 18.77 -73.50 34.77
N ASP A 30 18.02 -74.47 34.27
CA ASP A 30 16.79 -75.11 34.79
C ASP A 30 15.89 -74.43 35.86
N VAL A 31 14.56 -74.45 35.63
CA VAL A 31 13.48 -75.11 36.43
C VAL A 31 12.09 -74.51 36.07
N THR A 32 11.21 -75.39 35.56
CA THR A 32 9.76 -75.24 35.23
C THR A 32 8.83 -75.61 36.43
N PRO A 33 7.48 -75.76 36.32
CA PRO A 33 6.40 -75.03 35.59
C PRO A 33 5.16 -74.73 36.49
N THR A 34 4.16 -73.98 35.99
CA THR A 34 2.72 -74.33 36.17
C THR A 34 1.89 -73.65 35.06
N GLU A 35 1.07 -74.43 34.35
CA GLU A 35 0.11 -73.97 33.35
C GLU A 35 -1.11 -73.29 33.99
N THR A 36 -1.71 -72.33 33.27
CA THR A 36 -3.18 -72.26 33.13
C THR A 36 -3.52 -71.58 31.80
N THR A 37 -4.31 -72.29 31.00
CA THR A 37 -4.85 -71.94 29.68
C THR A 37 -5.81 -70.75 29.70
N GLY A 38 -5.67 -69.84 28.72
CA GLY A 38 -6.63 -68.78 28.40
C GLY A 38 -6.78 -68.63 26.88
N ILE A 39 -8.01 -68.70 26.42
CA ILE A 39 -8.48 -68.81 25.03
C ILE A 39 -8.13 -67.56 24.21
N ILE A 40 -7.59 -67.77 22.99
CA ILE A 40 -7.31 -66.74 21.98
C ILE A 40 -8.48 -66.63 20.99
N ASN A 41 -9.16 -65.48 20.96
CA ASN A 41 -9.93 -65.01 19.81
C ASN A 41 -9.03 -64.04 19.00
N PRO A 42 -8.91 -64.17 17.67
CA PRO A 42 -8.24 -63.17 16.86
C PRO A 42 -9.16 -61.95 16.69
N VAL A 43 -8.78 -60.82 17.28
CA VAL A 43 -9.42 -59.53 17.01
C VAL A 43 -8.88 -58.99 15.70
N THR A 44 -9.81 -58.87 14.76
CA THR A 44 -9.72 -58.25 13.44
C THR A 44 -9.10 -56.85 13.53
N ALA A 45 -8.18 -56.54 12.61
CA ALA A 45 -7.66 -55.20 12.40
C ALA A 45 -8.81 -54.21 12.13
N PRO A 46 -8.80 -52.98 12.70
CA PRO A 46 -9.76 -51.97 12.33
C PRO A 46 -9.40 -51.42 10.95
N THR A 47 -10.22 -51.76 9.97
CA THR A 47 -10.33 -51.07 8.68
C THR A 47 -10.78 -49.64 8.95
N THR A 48 -9.88 -48.66 8.76
CA THR A 48 -10.28 -47.26 8.69
C THR A 48 -10.96 -47.01 7.35
N GLU A 49 -12.27 -46.99 7.39
CA GLU A 49 -13.15 -46.44 6.37
C GLU A 49 -12.76 -44.96 6.12
N PRO A 50 -12.56 -44.51 4.87
CA PRO A 50 -12.37 -43.10 4.59
C PRO A 50 -13.69 -42.36 4.78
N THR A 51 -13.76 -41.52 5.81
CA THR A 51 -14.80 -40.50 5.98
C THR A 51 -14.90 -39.66 4.71
N PRO A 52 -16.10 -39.48 4.11
CA PRO A 52 -16.23 -38.66 2.92
C PRO A 52 -15.95 -37.20 3.25
N GLU A 53 -15.09 -36.60 2.43
CA GLU A 53 -14.75 -35.19 2.41
C GLU A 53 -16.03 -34.34 2.29
N PRO A 54 -16.18 -33.23 3.05
CA PRO A 54 -17.31 -32.34 2.89
C PRO A 54 -17.19 -31.66 1.53
N THR A 55 -18.00 -32.14 0.57
CA THR A 55 -18.17 -31.51 -0.73
C THR A 55 -18.69 -30.09 -0.49
N THR A 56 -17.84 -29.10 -0.72
CA THR A 56 -18.24 -27.70 -0.80
C THR A 56 -19.04 -27.52 -2.08
N ALA A 57 -20.36 -27.52 -1.95
CA ALA A 57 -21.23 -27.09 -3.02
C ALA A 57 -20.88 -25.64 -3.40
N PRO A 58 -20.77 -25.32 -4.70
CA PRO A 58 -20.61 -23.93 -5.14
C PRO A 58 -21.83 -23.12 -4.67
N PRO A 59 -21.64 -21.85 -4.27
CA PRO A 59 -22.72 -21.05 -3.71
C PRO A 59 -23.84 -20.90 -4.74
N THR A 60 -25.01 -21.44 -4.40
CA THR A 60 -26.27 -21.13 -5.07
C THR A 60 -26.46 -19.62 -5.01
N LYS A 61 -26.44 -18.99 -6.18
CA LYS A 61 -26.72 -17.56 -6.38
C LYS A 61 -28.17 -17.31 -5.95
N VAL A 62 -28.36 -16.90 -4.70
CA VAL A 62 -29.63 -16.34 -4.22
C VAL A 62 -29.89 -15.07 -5.04
N PRO A 63 -31.09 -14.87 -5.61
CA PRO A 63 -31.40 -13.63 -6.31
C PRO A 63 -31.34 -12.50 -5.29
N THR A 64 -30.40 -11.58 -5.47
CA THR A 64 -30.42 -10.28 -4.81
C THR A 64 -31.58 -9.50 -5.40
N THR A 65 -32.77 -9.61 -4.81
CA THR A 65 -33.78 -8.56 -4.97
C THR A 65 -33.34 -7.41 -4.08
N GLU A 66 -32.64 -6.47 -4.70
CA GLU A 66 -32.38 -5.14 -4.21
C GLU A 66 -33.72 -4.50 -3.77
N PRO A 67 -33.87 -4.02 -2.52
CA PRO A 67 -35.00 -3.18 -2.18
C PRO A 67 -34.79 -1.85 -2.92
N THR A 68 -35.45 -1.70 -4.06
CA THR A 68 -35.59 -0.40 -4.71
C THR A 68 -36.40 0.48 -3.77
N ILE A 69 -35.72 1.36 -3.04
CA ILE A 69 -36.36 2.48 -2.36
C ILE A 69 -36.72 3.50 -3.44
N THR A 70 -37.93 3.40 -3.97
CA THR A 70 -38.53 4.52 -4.69
C THR A 70 -38.87 5.60 -3.67
N ILE A 71 -38.12 6.70 -3.72
CA ILE A 71 -38.48 7.97 -3.10
C ILE A 71 -39.69 8.51 -3.88
N PRO A 72 -40.90 8.68 -3.28
CA PRO A 72 -41.90 9.48 -3.94
C PRO A 72 -41.49 10.95 -3.82
N THR A 73 -41.08 11.51 -4.95
CA THR A 73 -40.94 12.94 -5.20
C THR A 73 -42.23 13.64 -4.79
N VAL A 74 -42.12 14.55 -3.82
CA VAL A 74 -43.17 15.54 -3.55
C VAL A 74 -43.32 16.41 -4.79
N VAL A 75 -44.40 16.19 -5.53
CA VAL A 75 -44.87 17.11 -6.56
C VAL A 75 -46.23 17.63 -6.12
N THR A 76 -46.21 18.92 -5.79
CA THR A 76 -47.36 19.79 -5.66
C THR A 76 -48.14 19.80 -6.98
N ALA A 77 -49.36 19.27 -6.99
CA ALA A 77 -50.43 19.71 -7.88
C ALA A 77 -51.77 19.20 -7.34
N VAL A 78 -52.65 20.13 -6.99
CA VAL A 78 -54.07 19.89 -6.77
C VAL A 78 -54.75 19.75 -8.13
N PRO A 79 -55.54 18.70 -8.39
CA PRO A 79 -56.62 18.77 -9.35
C PRO A 79 -57.97 18.77 -8.61
N THR A 80 -58.65 19.91 -8.67
CA THR A 80 -60.10 20.03 -8.56
C THR A 80 -60.73 19.38 -9.78
N THR A 81 -61.34 18.20 -9.63
CA THR A 81 -62.41 17.75 -10.53
C THR A 81 -63.44 16.95 -9.75
N GLU A 82 -64.60 17.57 -9.62
CA GLU A 82 -65.84 17.07 -9.05
C GLU A 82 -66.46 15.98 -9.96
N PRO A 83 -66.97 14.85 -9.44
CA PRO A 83 -67.78 13.94 -10.23
C PRO A 83 -69.22 14.50 -10.36
N THR A 84 -69.54 15.12 -11.49
CA THR A 84 -70.91 15.43 -11.87
C THR A 84 -71.64 14.14 -12.29
N VAL A 85 -72.66 13.74 -11.54
CA VAL A 85 -73.64 12.74 -11.98
C VAL A 85 -74.90 13.48 -12.40
N THR A 86 -75.13 13.54 -13.71
CA THR A 86 -76.34 14.10 -14.31
C THR A 86 -77.47 13.07 -14.20
N VAL A 87 -78.49 13.36 -13.40
CA VAL A 87 -79.77 12.63 -13.43
C VAL A 87 -80.84 13.58 -13.94
N THR A 88 -81.31 13.30 -15.15
CA THR A 88 -82.43 13.99 -15.81
C THR A 88 -83.74 13.50 -15.21
N ILE A 89 -84.59 14.40 -14.73
CA ILE A 89 -85.97 14.12 -14.28
C ILE A 89 -86.90 15.03 -15.09
N PRO A 90 -88.03 14.53 -15.63
CA PRO A 90 -88.83 15.26 -16.59
C PRO A 90 -89.52 16.48 -15.98
N THR A 91 -89.56 17.54 -16.78
CA THR A 91 -90.30 18.77 -16.57
C THR A 91 -91.80 18.49 -16.46
N VAL A 92 -92.39 18.87 -15.34
CA VAL A 92 -93.83 19.08 -15.22
C VAL A 92 -94.00 20.51 -14.71
N GLU A 93 -94.51 21.40 -15.57
CA GLU A 93 -94.97 22.72 -15.14
C GLU A 93 -96.27 22.58 -14.34
N PRO A 94 -96.39 23.28 -13.22
CA PRO A 94 -97.64 23.93 -12.87
C PRO A 94 -97.46 25.44 -12.94
N THR A 95 -98.24 26.06 -13.82
CA THR A 95 -98.58 27.48 -13.76
C THR A 95 -99.30 27.77 -12.45
N SER A 96 -98.77 28.66 -11.61
CA SER A 96 -99.51 29.80 -11.04
C SER A 96 -98.64 30.58 -10.06
N VAL A 97 -98.66 31.89 -10.26
CA VAL A 97 -98.00 32.92 -9.46
C VAL A 97 -98.62 32.94 -8.06
N GLY A 98 -97.85 32.54 -7.06
CA GLY A 98 -98.19 32.67 -5.64
C GLY A 98 -96.99 33.25 -4.90
N GLY A 99 -96.98 34.58 -4.71
CA GLY A 99 -95.86 35.37 -4.18
C GLY A 99 -95.61 35.24 -2.67
N GLY A 100 -95.79 34.05 -2.11
CA GLY A 100 -95.52 33.77 -0.70
C GLY A 100 -94.04 33.59 -0.40
N LYS A 101 -93.66 33.76 0.87
CA LYS A 101 -92.29 33.49 1.38
C LYS A 101 -92.38 32.43 2.47
N GLY A 102 -91.80 31.27 2.22
CA GLY A 102 -91.47 30.29 3.26
C GLY A 102 -90.04 30.49 3.74
N TYR A 103 -89.68 29.89 4.87
CA TYR A 103 -88.38 30.07 5.51
C TYR A 103 -87.74 28.72 5.82
N ILE A 104 -86.43 28.62 5.58
CA ILE A 104 -85.61 27.47 5.98
C ILE A 104 -84.70 27.92 7.12
N ASP A 105 -84.84 27.27 8.27
CA ASP A 105 -84.06 27.54 9.48
C ASP A 105 -82.96 26.50 9.63
N THR A 106 -81.73 26.87 9.28
CA THR A 106 -80.57 25.99 9.45
C THR A 106 -79.92 26.25 10.80
N HIS A 107 -80.06 25.30 11.72
CA HIS A 107 -79.41 25.31 13.04
C HIS A 107 -78.05 24.63 12.98
N CYS A 108 -77.04 25.20 13.63
CA CYS A 108 -75.71 24.59 13.70
C CYS A 108 -75.04 24.87 15.05
N ASN A 109 -74.24 23.90 15.53
CA ASN A 109 -73.47 24.01 16.76
C ASN A 109 -72.23 24.91 16.65
N VAL A 110 -71.90 25.43 15.45
CA VAL A 110 -70.70 26.23 15.18
C VAL A 110 -71.08 27.54 14.50
N ASP A 111 -70.93 28.65 15.23
CA ASP A 111 -71.10 30.00 14.68
C ASP A 111 -70.02 30.32 13.62
N GLY A 112 -70.41 31.14 12.64
CA GLY A 112 -69.55 31.50 11.53
C GLY A 112 -69.42 30.42 10.45
N ALA A 113 -70.21 29.33 10.52
CA ALA A 113 -70.31 28.33 9.46
C ALA A 113 -71.13 28.86 8.28
N SER A 114 -70.72 28.55 7.05
CA SER A 114 -71.40 28.96 5.83
C SER A 114 -72.47 27.94 5.44
N VAL A 115 -73.69 28.41 5.18
CA VAL A 115 -74.82 27.58 4.71
C VAL A 115 -75.03 27.84 3.22
N SER A 116 -75.12 26.76 2.45
CA SER A 116 -75.37 26.80 1.01
C SER A 116 -76.53 25.89 0.63
N PHE A 117 -77.37 26.33 -0.30
CA PHE A 117 -78.45 25.54 -0.90
C PHE A 117 -78.05 25.19 -2.33
N ASP A 118 -78.04 23.90 -2.65
CA ASP A 118 -77.66 23.36 -3.95
C ASP A 118 -76.32 23.93 -4.49
N GLY A 119 -75.37 24.15 -3.58
CA GLY A 119 -74.05 24.72 -3.87
C GLY A 119 -73.97 26.25 -3.86
N SER A 120 -75.10 26.97 -3.83
CA SER A 120 -75.13 28.43 -3.72
C SER A 120 -75.14 28.87 -2.25
N TYR A 121 -74.13 29.65 -1.85
CA TYR A 121 -74.07 30.28 -0.53
C TYR A 121 -75.32 31.14 -0.28
N GLN A 122 -75.88 31.03 0.93
CA GLN A 122 -77.06 31.78 1.35
C GLN A 122 -76.73 32.72 2.51
N CYS A 123 -76.02 32.22 3.51
CA CYS A 123 -75.79 32.94 4.76
C CYS A 123 -74.72 32.28 5.62
N THR A 124 -74.39 32.98 6.70
CA THR A 124 -73.51 32.49 7.76
C THR A 124 -74.31 32.28 9.04
N ILE A 125 -74.08 31.18 9.73
CA ILE A 125 -74.67 30.88 11.05
C ILE A 125 -74.20 31.94 12.05
N ALA A 126 -75.15 32.57 12.74
CA ALA A 126 -74.88 33.47 13.87
C ALA A 126 -75.86 33.16 15.00
N GLN A 127 -75.36 33.06 16.24
CA GLN A 127 -76.18 32.65 17.39
C GLN A 127 -76.86 31.28 17.18
N GLY A 128 -76.20 30.37 16.47
CA GLY A 128 -76.62 28.99 16.27
C GLY A 128 -77.69 28.77 15.19
N ILE A 129 -78.10 29.81 14.45
CA ILE A 129 -79.09 29.69 13.38
C ILE A 129 -78.76 30.57 12.17
N CYS A 130 -79.20 30.14 10.99
CA CYS A 130 -79.47 31.02 9.86
C CYS A 130 -80.86 30.74 9.28
N THR A 131 -81.63 31.79 9.03
CA THR A 131 -82.94 31.75 8.37
C THR A 131 -82.85 32.32 6.96
N VAL A 132 -83.26 31.53 5.96
CA VAL A 132 -83.26 31.94 4.54
C VAL A 132 -84.69 31.88 4.00
N ALA A 133 -85.16 32.98 3.40
CA ALA A 133 -86.45 33.02 2.73
C ALA A 133 -86.39 32.35 1.35
N VAL A 134 -87.32 31.45 1.07
CA VAL A 134 -87.45 30.73 -0.20
C VAL A 134 -88.88 30.83 -0.74
N SER A 135 -89.04 30.69 -2.05
CA SER A 135 -90.36 30.67 -2.69
C SER A 135 -91.00 29.28 -2.52
N PRO A 136 -92.21 29.16 -1.93
CA PRO A 136 -92.92 27.89 -1.78
C PRO A 136 -93.18 27.16 -3.12
N THR A 137 -93.25 27.90 -4.22
CA THR A 137 -93.47 27.41 -5.59
C THR A 137 -92.20 27.42 -6.45
N GLY A 138 -91.06 27.80 -5.88
CA GLY A 138 -89.78 27.83 -6.57
C GLY A 138 -89.18 26.44 -6.77
N SER A 139 -88.02 26.39 -7.46
CA SER A 139 -87.23 25.16 -7.57
C SER A 139 -86.94 24.60 -6.17
N PRO A 140 -87.24 23.32 -5.90
CA PRO A 140 -87.09 22.75 -4.57
C PRO A 140 -85.61 22.66 -4.20
N VAL A 141 -85.26 23.11 -2.99
CA VAL A 141 -83.92 22.96 -2.43
C VAL A 141 -83.65 21.48 -2.19
N ARG A 142 -82.66 20.91 -2.87
CA ARG A 142 -82.37 19.46 -2.79
C ARG A 142 -81.33 19.14 -1.74
N THR A 143 -80.36 20.03 -1.55
CA THR A 143 -79.23 19.79 -0.65
C THR A 143 -78.86 21.06 0.08
N ILE A 144 -78.73 20.94 1.40
CA ILE A 144 -78.20 21.97 2.28
C ILE A 144 -76.83 21.52 2.75
N THR A 145 -75.83 22.36 2.53
CA THR A 145 -74.46 22.09 2.92
C THR A 145 -74.00 23.16 3.91
N VAL A 146 -73.44 22.73 5.03
CA VAL A 146 -72.89 23.60 6.08
C VAL A 146 -71.40 23.33 6.23
N THR A 147 -70.58 24.37 6.05
CA THR A 147 -69.11 24.27 6.04
C THR A 147 -68.46 25.27 6.99
N LYS A 148 -67.37 24.83 7.63
CA LYS A 148 -66.48 25.70 8.41
C LYS A 148 -65.07 25.14 8.37
N SER A 149 -64.07 26.00 8.16
CA SER A 149 -62.66 25.58 8.24
C SER A 149 -62.37 24.93 9.60
N GLY A 150 -61.68 23.79 9.59
CA GLY A 150 -61.37 23.00 10.78
C GLY A 150 -62.46 22.01 11.22
N TYR A 151 -63.58 21.93 10.49
CA TYR A 151 -64.68 20.99 10.78
C TYR A 151 -65.02 20.12 9.56
N THR A 152 -65.54 18.92 9.82
CA THR A 152 -66.11 18.05 8.79
C THR A 152 -67.37 18.70 8.21
N THR A 153 -67.47 18.80 6.88
CA THR A 153 -68.66 19.36 6.21
C THR A 153 -69.89 18.51 6.50
N TRP A 154 -71.00 19.16 6.86
CA TRP A 154 -72.31 18.51 6.96
C TRP A 154 -73.10 18.78 5.67
N SER A 155 -73.79 17.76 5.15
CA SER A 155 -74.69 17.88 4.01
C SER A 155 -75.91 17.00 4.20
N GLY A 156 -77.09 17.52 3.89
CA GLY A 156 -78.35 16.79 4.04
C GLY A 156 -79.47 17.38 3.18
N PRO A 157 -80.53 16.60 2.90
CA PRO A 157 -81.67 17.07 2.14
C PRO A 157 -82.58 17.96 3.00
N LEU A 158 -83.31 18.86 2.35
CA LEU A 158 -84.47 19.51 2.96
C LEU A 158 -85.66 18.54 2.93
N SER A 159 -86.36 18.36 4.05
CA SER A 159 -87.44 17.37 4.18
C SER A 159 -88.67 17.70 3.31
N ARG A 160 -89.00 18.98 3.16
CA ARG A 160 -90.00 19.54 2.24
C ARG A 160 -89.77 21.04 2.06
N MET A 161 -90.28 21.60 0.97
CA MET A 161 -90.34 23.07 0.83
C MET A 161 -91.34 23.67 1.82
N PRO A 162 -91.02 24.81 2.47
CA PRO A 162 -91.96 25.51 3.35
C PRO A 162 -93.11 26.13 2.56
N SER A 163 -94.33 26.07 3.12
CA SER A 163 -95.50 26.82 2.66
C SER A 163 -95.35 28.32 2.95
N ASP A 164 -96.28 29.15 2.46
CA ASP A 164 -96.25 30.59 2.72
C ASP A 164 -96.30 30.90 4.24
N GLY A 165 -95.31 31.63 4.74
CA GLY A 165 -95.11 31.93 6.15
C GLY A 165 -94.59 30.78 7.02
N GLU A 166 -94.40 29.57 6.48
CA GLU A 166 -93.95 28.40 7.22
C GLU A 166 -92.43 28.40 7.41
N HIS A 167 -91.97 27.92 8.56
CA HIS A 167 -90.55 27.66 8.85
C HIS A 167 -90.29 26.15 8.86
N VAL A 168 -89.30 25.70 8.07
CA VAL A 168 -88.81 24.31 8.07
C VAL A 168 -87.39 24.29 8.59
N ALA A 169 -87.19 23.63 9.73
CA ALA A 169 -85.90 23.55 10.39
C ALA A 169 -85.03 22.39 9.89
N VAL A 170 -83.72 22.63 9.82
CA VAL A 170 -82.68 21.66 9.49
C VAL A 170 -81.55 21.78 10.51
N TYR A 171 -81.10 20.67 11.06
CA TYR A 171 -80.08 20.64 12.11
C TYR A 171 -78.78 20.05 11.57
N ALA A 172 -77.73 20.87 11.52
CA ALA A 172 -76.41 20.51 11.05
C ALA A 172 -75.40 20.51 12.21
N THR A 173 -74.91 19.33 12.58
CA THR A 173 -73.84 19.21 13.58
C THR A 173 -72.50 19.09 12.88
N LEU A 174 -71.62 20.09 13.05
CA LEU A 174 -70.23 20.05 12.59
C LEU A 174 -69.33 19.48 13.68
N ASN A 175 -68.57 18.45 13.32
CA ASN A 175 -67.54 17.86 14.16
C ASN A 175 -66.17 18.41 13.74
N PRO A 176 -65.27 18.76 14.68
CA PRO A 176 -63.91 19.15 14.33
C PRO A 176 -63.21 18.05 13.52
N VAL A 177 -62.45 18.41 12.48
CA VAL A 177 -61.57 17.44 11.80
C VAL A 177 -60.51 17.02 12.82
N PRO A 178 -60.30 15.71 13.06
CA PRO A 178 -59.30 15.27 14.03
C PRO A 178 -57.91 15.73 13.59
N THR A 179 -57.27 16.56 14.41
CA THR A 179 -55.87 16.94 14.22
C THR A 179 -55.02 15.68 14.37
N GLN A 180 -54.31 15.29 13.30
CA GLN A 180 -53.40 14.15 13.37
C GLN A 180 -52.20 14.55 14.25
N THR A 181 -52.08 13.95 15.42
CA THR A 181 -50.97 14.16 16.35
C THR A 181 -49.72 13.49 15.78
N THR A 182 -48.69 14.29 15.48
CA THR A 182 -47.33 13.78 15.25
C THR A 182 -46.85 13.09 16.52
N VAL A 183 -46.46 11.82 16.41
CA VAL A 183 -45.84 11.04 17.49
C VAL A 183 -44.73 11.88 18.15
N PRO A 184 -44.70 12.03 19.50
CA PRO A 184 -43.63 12.73 20.18
C PRO A 184 -42.28 12.09 19.82
N PRO A 185 -41.17 12.86 19.73
CA PRO A 185 -39.86 12.27 19.47
C PRO A 185 -39.60 11.19 20.52
N VAL A 186 -39.37 9.95 20.07
CA VAL A 186 -38.79 8.92 20.93
C VAL A 186 -37.52 9.51 21.49
N LEU A 187 -37.54 9.85 22.78
CA LEU A 187 -36.40 10.44 23.44
C LEU A 187 -35.35 9.34 23.56
N ASN A 188 -34.44 9.28 22.60
CA ASN A 188 -33.40 8.26 22.57
C ASN A 188 -32.46 8.44 23.77
N GLY A 189 -31.92 7.33 24.26
CA GLY A 189 -30.83 7.30 25.23
C GLY A 189 -29.47 7.15 24.57
N ALA A 190 -28.46 6.85 25.39
CA ALA A 190 -27.09 6.59 24.96
C ALA A 190 -26.42 5.53 25.84
N ILE A 191 -25.30 4.99 25.39
CA ILE A 191 -24.38 4.18 26.22
C ILE A 191 -23.00 4.83 26.21
N TYR A 192 -22.42 5.09 27.37
CA TYR A 192 -21.01 5.45 27.52
C TYR A 192 -20.20 4.21 27.91
N ALA A 193 -19.27 3.80 27.05
CA ALA A 193 -18.46 2.60 27.23
C ALA A 193 -16.99 2.99 27.51
N GLN A 194 -16.45 2.52 28.63
CA GLN A 194 -15.05 2.74 29.03
C GLN A 194 -14.48 1.48 29.66
N SER A 195 -13.42 0.91 29.10
CA SER A 195 -12.78 -0.29 29.66
C SER A 195 -11.57 0.03 30.54
N SER A 196 -11.24 -0.89 31.43
CA SER A 196 -9.97 -0.94 32.15
C SER A 196 -9.25 -2.27 31.84
N PRO A 197 -8.08 -2.26 31.19
CA PRO A 197 -7.40 -1.12 30.56
C PRO A 197 -8.21 -0.46 29.44
N SER A 198 -7.93 0.80 29.14
CA SER A 198 -8.58 1.55 28.05
C SER A 198 -8.13 1.06 26.66
N GLY A 199 -8.85 1.44 25.61
CA GLY A 199 -8.53 1.06 24.23
C GLY A 199 -9.08 -0.30 23.79
N ALA A 200 -9.99 -0.90 24.55
CA ALA A 200 -10.67 -2.13 24.13
C ALA A 200 -11.62 -1.84 22.96
N ALA A 201 -11.69 -2.77 21.99
CA ALA A 201 -12.68 -2.77 20.94
C ALA A 201 -14.07 -3.04 21.53
N ILE A 202 -15.03 -2.14 21.27
CA ILE A 202 -16.41 -2.20 21.75
C ILE A 202 -17.32 -2.72 20.64
N TYR A 203 -18.15 -3.70 20.98
CA TYR A 203 -19.18 -4.27 20.12
C TYR A 203 -20.55 -4.08 20.76
N MET A 204 -21.55 -3.72 19.96
CA MET A 204 -22.96 -3.63 20.36
C MET A 204 -23.77 -4.58 19.48
N ASN A 205 -24.49 -5.50 20.10
CA ASN A 205 -25.25 -6.57 19.44
C ASN A 205 -24.40 -7.36 18.41
N GLY A 206 -23.14 -7.61 18.75
CA GLY A 206 -22.17 -8.30 17.89
C GLY A 206 -21.45 -7.43 16.86
N ASN A 207 -21.90 -6.18 16.61
CA ASN A 207 -21.31 -5.28 15.63
C ASN A 207 -20.27 -4.36 16.25
N PHE A 208 -19.09 -4.23 15.63
CA PHE A 208 -18.02 -3.33 16.08
C PHE A 208 -18.46 -1.86 15.98
N GLN A 209 -18.24 -1.10 17.06
CA GLN A 209 -18.63 0.32 17.14
C GLN A 209 -17.42 1.27 17.22
N GLY A 210 -16.28 0.80 17.73
CA GLY A 210 -15.10 1.63 17.96
C GLY A 210 -14.28 1.14 19.14
N TYR A 211 -13.42 2.01 19.67
CA TYR A 211 -12.55 1.71 20.82
C TYR A 211 -12.95 2.56 22.03
N SER A 212 -12.82 1.99 23.23
CA SER A 212 -13.10 2.70 24.48
C SER A 212 -12.00 3.74 24.83
N PRO A 213 -12.34 4.86 25.49
CA PRO A 213 -13.68 5.31 25.87
C PRO A 213 -14.48 5.86 24.67
N MET A 214 -15.78 5.54 24.58
CA MET A 214 -16.66 6.07 23.54
C MET A 214 -18.12 6.22 24.02
N THR A 215 -18.89 7.07 23.35
CA THR A 215 -20.35 7.22 23.56
C THR A 215 -21.10 6.74 22.32
N LEU A 216 -22.13 5.92 22.52
CA LEU A 216 -23.09 5.48 21.51
C LEU A 216 -24.40 6.27 21.69
N PRO A 217 -24.62 7.36 20.93
CA PRO A 217 -25.80 8.21 21.08
C PRO A 217 -27.01 7.64 20.32
N ASN A 218 -28.18 8.26 20.53
CA ASN A 218 -29.40 8.05 19.75
C ASN A 218 -29.92 6.60 19.75
N LEU A 219 -29.79 5.91 20.88
CA LEU A 219 -30.28 4.54 21.06
C LEU A 219 -31.76 4.56 21.51
N PRO A 220 -32.68 3.89 20.80
CA PRO A 220 -34.01 3.65 21.33
C PRO A 220 -33.97 2.97 22.71
N PRO A 221 -34.96 3.22 23.59
CA PRO A 221 -35.03 2.50 24.85
C PRO A 221 -35.10 0.98 24.64
N GLY A 222 -34.25 0.23 25.33
CA GLY A 222 -34.13 -1.22 25.13
C GLY A 222 -32.88 -1.82 25.78
N THR A 223 -32.72 -3.13 25.63
CA THR A 223 -31.57 -3.87 26.13
C THR A 223 -30.58 -4.14 25.01
N TYR A 224 -29.31 -3.81 25.22
CA TYR A 224 -28.23 -3.95 24.26
C TYR A 224 -27.16 -4.91 24.79
N SER A 225 -26.70 -5.85 23.96
CA SER A 225 -25.56 -6.70 24.29
C SER A 225 -24.26 -5.96 23.98
N MET A 226 -23.51 -5.63 25.02
CA MET A 226 -22.22 -4.96 24.93
C MET A 226 -21.09 -5.96 25.14
N LYS A 227 -20.05 -5.90 24.32
CA LYS A 227 -18.83 -6.68 24.48
C LYS A 227 -17.60 -5.80 24.33
N ALA A 228 -16.65 -5.95 25.24
CA ALA A 228 -15.32 -5.33 25.15
C ALA A 228 -14.25 -6.40 24.93
N SER A 229 -13.34 -6.14 23.99
CA SER A 229 -12.24 -7.05 23.66
C SER A 229 -10.93 -6.29 23.52
N LEU A 230 -9.88 -6.77 24.20
CA LEU A 230 -8.53 -6.19 24.16
C LEU A 230 -7.51 -7.32 24.01
N SER A 231 -6.50 -7.14 23.16
CA SER A 231 -5.48 -8.16 22.90
C SER A 231 -4.72 -8.52 24.19
N GLY A 232 -4.59 -9.82 24.47
CA GLY A 232 -3.98 -10.32 25.70
C GLY A 232 -4.92 -10.30 26.93
N TYR A 233 -6.20 -9.98 26.75
CA TYR A 233 -7.21 -9.97 27.81
C TYR A 233 -8.42 -10.83 27.44
N THR A 234 -9.07 -11.41 28.46
CA THR A 234 -10.33 -12.13 28.31
C THR A 234 -11.45 -11.12 28.01
N PRO A 235 -12.25 -11.32 26.95
CA PRO A 235 -13.33 -10.39 26.62
C PRO A 235 -14.44 -10.43 27.66
N ASP A 236 -15.04 -9.28 27.93
CA ASP A 236 -16.22 -9.14 28.79
C ASP A 236 -17.47 -8.97 27.90
N THR A 237 -18.62 -9.51 28.33
CA THR A 237 -19.90 -9.35 27.64
C THR A 237 -21.03 -9.16 28.65
N GLN A 238 -21.83 -8.10 28.50
CA GLN A 238 -22.90 -7.72 29.41
C GLN A 238 -24.13 -7.22 28.64
N LEU A 239 -25.32 -7.36 29.23
CA LEU A 239 -26.56 -6.74 28.74
C LEU A 239 -26.77 -5.40 29.45
N ILE A 240 -26.94 -4.32 28.69
CA ILE A 240 -27.12 -2.96 29.20
C ILE A 240 -28.51 -2.46 28.83
N ASN A 241 -29.27 -2.01 29.83
CA ASN A 241 -30.59 -1.39 29.62
C ASN A 241 -30.42 0.11 29.40
N VAL A 242 -30.96 0.61 28.28
CA VAL A 242 -31.00 2.03 27.93
C VAL A 242 -32.43 2.52 28.11
N TYR A 243 -32.60 3.58 28.88
CA TYR A 243 -33.87 4.27 29.06
C TYR A 243 -33.89 5.58 28.27
N ALA A 244 -35.10 6.06 27.98
CA ALA A 244 -35.31 7.27 27.22
C ALA A 244 -34.61 8.49 27.85
N GLY A 245 -33.78 9.19 27.07
CA GLY A 245 -33.07 10.40 27.51
C GLY A 245 -31.95 10.18 28.52
N GLN A 246 -31.60 8.93 28.82
CA GLN A 246 -30.53 8.59 29.76
C GLN A 246 -29.29 8.05 29.06
N THR A 247 -28.12 8.27 29.67
CA THR A 247 -26.86 7.63 29.26
C THR A 247 -26.56 6.49 30.22
N ALA A 248 -26.73 5.24 29.77
CA ALA A 248 -26.28 4.07 30.50
C ALA A 248 -24.76 3.93 30.43
N THR A 249 -24.15 3.24 31.39
CA THR A 249 -22.69 3.05 31.46
C THR A 249 -22.31 1.58 31.27
N TYR A 250 -21.21 1.34 30.56
CA TYR A 250 -20.60 0.03 30.39
C TYR A 250 -19.11 0.11 30.73
N TYR A 251 -18.72 -0.41 31.91
CA TYR A 251 -17.37 -0.27 32.46
C TYR A 251 -16.68 -1.62 32.74
N PRO A 252 -16.31 -2.39 31.71
CA PRO A 252 -15.66 -3.69 31.89
C PRO A 252 -14.23 -3.53 32.44
N ASN A 253 -13.91 -4.30 33.47
CA ASN A 253 -12.54 -4.46 33.99
C ASN A 253 -11.93 -5.76 33.44
N LEU A 254 -11.28 -5.65 32.30
CA LEU A 254 -10.76 -6.78 31.53
C LEU A 254 -9.61 -7.46 32.29
N GLN A 255 -9.68 -8.79 32.35
CA GLN A 255 -8.65 -9.61 33.00
C GLN A 255 -7.66 -10.11 31.96
N LEU A 256 -6.36 -10.09 32.29
CA LEU A 256 -5.33 -10.67 31.41
C LEU A 256 -5.63 -12.14 31.13
N SER A 257 -5.40 -12.55 29.88
CA SER A 257 -5.55 -13.93 29.44
C SER A 257 -4.19 -14.45 28.96
N PRO A 258 -3.63 -15.50 29.60
CA PRO A 258 -4.16 -16.23 30.76
C PRO A 258 -4.03 -15.46 32.10
N PRO A 259 -4.85 -15.80 33.14
CA PRO A 259 -4.79 -15.16 34.45
C PRO A 259 -3.41 -15.32 35.13
N ALA A 260 -3.02 -14.34 35.95
CA ALA A 260 -1.81 -14.43 36.76
C ALA A 260 -2.00 -15.42 37.95
N PRO A 261 -0.94 -16.11 38.43
CA PRO A 261 0.44 -16.00 37.99
C PRO A 261 0.66 -16.64 36.62
N ARG A 262 1.35 -15.89 35.76
CA ARG A 262 1.78 -16.30 34.42
C ARG A 262 2.75 -17.46 34.55
N SER A 263 2.23 -18.68 34.65
CA SER A 263 3.08 -19.87 34.61
C SER A 263 3.64 -19.95 33.19
N THR A 264 4.93 -19.78 33.03
CA THR A 264 5.63 -19.84 31.74
C THR A 264 6.41 -21.14 31.66
N GLY A 265 6.64 -21.62 30.44
CA GLY A 265 7.65 -22.65 30.17
C GLY A 265 8.83 -22.05 29.44
N THR A 266 9.90 -22.82 29.30
CA THR A 266 11.05 -22.46 28.49
C THR A 266 11.25 -23.43 27.33
N VAL A 267 11.85 -22.95 26.25
CA VAL A 267 12.32 -23.78 25.15
C VAL A 267 13.80 -23.52 24.95
N SER A 268 14.62 -24.53 25.20
CA SER A 268 16.06 -24.52 24.92
C SER A 268 16.29 -24.96 23.47
N ILE A 269 16.74 -24.04 22.63
CA ILE A 269 16.85 -24.20 21.18
C ILE A 269 18.32 -24.27 20.81
N THR A 270 18.72 -25.34 20.12
CA THR A 270 20.04 -25.50 19.51
C THR A 270 19.90 -25.72 18.01
N SER A 271 20.90 -25.34 17.23
CA SER A 271 20.93 -25.56 15.79
C SER A 271 22.19 -26.28 15.34
N ASN A 272 22.06 -27.07 14.28
CA ASN A 272 23.17 -27.63 13.53
C ASN A 272 22.96 -27.33 12.04
N PRO A 273 23.76 -26.44 11.44
CA PRO A 273 24.91 -25.73 12.03
C PRO A 273 24.51 -24.73 13.12
N ASP A 274 25.48 -24.38 13.96
CA ASP A 274 25.27 -23.49 15.11
C ASP A 274 25.04 -22.02 14.67
N HIS A 275 24.59 -21.16 15.58
CA HIS A 275 24.38 -19.71 15.38
C HIS A 275 23.23 -19.31 14.42
N ALA A 276 22.26 -20.20 14.19
CA ALA A 276 21.06 -19.86 13.42
C ALA A 276 20.21 -18.79 14.14
N MET A 277 19.65 -17.83 13.40
CA MET A 277 18.73 -16.81 13.91
C MET A 277 17.40 -17.46 14.29
N VAL A 278 16.95 -17.24 15.52
CA VAL A 278 15.74 -17.84 16.09
C VAL A 278 14.60 -16.82 16.09
N TYR A 279 13.45 -17.24 15.56
CA TYR A 279 12.19 -16.50 15.58
C TYR A 279 11.14 -17.35 16.29
N VAL A 280 10.38 -16.74 17.19
CA VAL A 280 9.23 -17.37 17.87
C VAL A 280 7.99 -16.58 17.52
N ASP A 281 6.99 -17.25 16.95
CA ASP A 281 5.74 -16.66 16.45
C ASP A 281 6.00 -15.45 15.53
N GLY A 282 7.04 -15.57 14.70
CA GLY A 282 7.50 -14.53 13.76
C GLY A 282 8.40 -13.45 14.35
N SER A 283 8.56 -13.37 15.67
CA SER A 283 9.39 -12.36 16.34
C SER A 283 10.82 -12.85 16.57
N TYR A 284 11.82 -12.08 16.15
CA TYR A 284 13.24 -12.39 16.34
C TYR A 284 13.64 -12.38 17.83
N GLN A 285 14.29 -13.45 18.30
CA GLN A 285 14.68 -13.62 19.70
C GLN A 285 16.20 -13.62 19.92
N GLY A 286 17.00 -13.85 18.87
CA GLY A 286 18.46 -13.97 18.98
C GLY A 286 19.02 -15.08 18.10
N LYS A 287 20.22 -15.57 18.42
CA LYS A 287 20.88 -16.69 17.73
C LYS A 287 20.98 -17.92 18.63
N ALA A 288 20.83 -19.11 18.07
CA ALA A 288 21.05 -20.37 18.78
C ALA A 288 22.54 -20.55 19.15
N PRO A 289 22.87 -21.22 20.28
CA PRO A 289 21.94 -21.77 21.27
C PRO A 289 21.23 -20.66 22.07
N LEU A 290 19.91 -20.78 22.22
CA LEU A 290 19.06 -19.78 22.88
C LEU A 290 17.95 -20.45 23.68
N THR A 291 17.74 -19.99 24.91
CA THR A 291 16.56 -20.37 25.69
C THR A 291 15.55 -19.24 25.69
N VAL A 292 14.34 -19.52 25.22
CA VAL A 292 13.22 -18.55 25.20
C VAL A 292 12.18 -18.93 26.24
N THR A 293 11.57 -17.94 26.87
CA THR A 293 10.46 -18.14 27.81
C THR A 293 9.16 -17.82 27.10
N GLN A 294 8.21 -18.75 27.11
CA GLN A 294 6.92 -18.61 26.45
C GLN A 294 5.77 -19.03 27.36
N TYR A 295 4.58 -18.57 27.04
CA TYR A 295 3.37 -19.03 27.73
C TYR A 295 3.05 -20.48 27.36
N PRO A 296 2.20 -21.18 28.13
CA PRO A 296 1.76 -22.50 27.76
C PRO A 296 0.91 -22.43 26.49
N GLY A 297 1.17 -23.34 25.56
CA GLY A 297 0.51 -23.35 24.26
C GLY A 297 1.44 -23.72 23.12
N SER A 298 0.90 -23.67 21.92
CA SER A 298 1.59 -24.01 20.68
C SER A 298 2.31 -22.79 20.12
N HIS A 299 3.63 -22.86 20.00
CA HIS A 299 4.47 -21.79 19.46
C HIS A 299 5.18 -22.23 18.19
N THR A 300 5.16 -21.40 17.15
CA THR A 300 5.90 -21.65 15.92
C THR A 300 7.32 -21.13 16.08
N ILE A 301 8.31 -22.02 15.92
CA ILE A 301 9.73 -21.69 16.00
C ILE A 301 10.33 -21.84 14.60
N ARG A 302 10.88 -20.74 14.09
CA ARG A 302 11.63 -20.71 12.83
C ARG A 302 13.09 -20.39 13.11
N LEU A 303 13.99 -21.18 12.56
CA LEU A 303 15.42 -20.92 12.53
C LEU A 303 15.85 -20.58 11.11
N SER A 304 16.63 -19.52 10.95
CA SER A 304 17.15 -19.07 9.67
C SER A 304 18.66 -18.87 9.77
N LEU A 305 19.39 -19.42 8.80
CA LEU A 305 20.85 -19.34 8.74
C LEU A 305 21.27 -19.18 7.28
N PRO A 306 22.09 -18.16 6.93
CA PRO A 306 22.56 -17.97 5.57
C PRO A 306 23.21 -19.22 4.99
N GLY A 307 22.83 -19.60 3.77
CA GLY A 307 23.29 -20.82 3.11
C GLY A 307 22.53 -22.10 3.48
N TYR A 308 21.59 -22.05 4.42
CA TYR A 308 20.77 -23.19 4.85
C TYR A 308 19.30 -22.89 4.65
N SER A 309 18.49 -23.92 4.38
CA SER A 309 17.04 -23.79 4.30
C SER A 309 16.48 -23.48 5.68
N ASP A 310 15.51 -22.56 5.74
CA ASP A 310 14.81 -22.24 7.00
C ASP A 310 14.21 -23.52 7.61
N TYR A 311 14.45 -23.73 8.91
CA TYR A 311 13.84 -24.81 9.68
C TYR A 311 12.65 -24.24 10.44
N THR A 312 11.45 -24.77 10.22
CA THR A 312 10.24 -24.33 10.93
C THR A 312 9.58 -25.53 11.60
N THR A 313 9.25 -25.40 12.87
CA THR A 313 8.50 -26.40 13.62
C THR A 313 7.58 -25.74 14.64
N THR A 314 6.65 -26.51 15.17
CA THR A 314 5.75 -26.08 16.24
C THR A 314 6.11 -26.81 17.52
N VAL A 315 6.32 -26.07 18.60
CA VAL A 315 6.60 -26.63 19.94
C VAL A 315 5.45 -26.29 20.87
N TYR A 316 4.90 -27.30 21.53
CA TYR A 316 3.93 -27.10 22.60
C TYR A 316 4.66 -26.89 23.93
N VAL A 317 4.54 -25.69 24.48
CA VAL A 317 5.15 -25.29 25.75
C VAL A 317 4.19 -25.61 26.89
N ASN A 318 4.68 -26.31 27.91
CA ASN A 318 3.95 -26.53 29.14
C ASN A 318 4.48 -25.61 30.25
N ALA A 319 3.58 -25.14 31.11
CA ALA A 319 3.92 -24.35 32.29
C ALA A 319 5.00 -25.05 33.14
N ASN A 320 6.01 -24.29 33.57
CA ASN A 320 7.09 -24.73 34.45
C ASN A 320 7.93 -25.90 33.90
N THR A 321 7.91 -26.13 32.59
CA THR A 321 8.74 -27.14 31.91
C THR A 321 9.78 -26.49 31.00
N ASN A 322 10.85 -27.22 30.70
CA ASN A 322 11.82 -26.85 29.67
C ASN A 322 11.77 -27.86 28.52
N GLN A 323 11.32 -27.40 27.35
CA GLN A 323 11.32 -28.20 26.12
C GLN A 323 12.67 -28.03 25.42
N LYS A 324 13.21 -29.12 24.87
CA LYS A 324 14.46 -29.07 24.10
C LYS A 324 14.15 -29.21 22.62
N LEU A 325 14.59 -28.24 21.81
CA LEU A 325 14.50 -28.28 20.36
C LEU A 325 15.91 -28.31 19.78
N ASN A 326 16.25 -29.38 19.07
CA ASN A 326 17.46 -29.45 18.27
C ASN A 326 17.08 -29.40 16.78
N ALA A 327 17.42 -28.30 16.11
CA ALA A 327 17.13 -28.09 14.71
C ALA A 327 18.33 -28.48 13.84
N ASN A 328 18.18 -29.53 13.03
CA ASN A 328 19.14 -29.86 11.99
C ASN A 328 18.72 -29.18 10.68
N MET A 329 19.51 -28.21 10.22
CA MET A 329 19.22 -27.42 9.03
C MET A 329 19.89 -28.04 7.80
N ALA A 330 19.13 -28.21 6.72
CA ALA A 330 19.65 -28.68 5.45
C ALA A 330 20.29 -27.52 4.68
N PRO A 331 21.40 -27.73 3.94
CA PRO A 331 21.94 -26.72 3.03
C PRO A 331 20.87 -26.26 2.04
N ALA A 332 20.76 -24.95 1.85
CA ALA A 332 19.89 -24.42 0.80
C ALA A 332 20.61 -24.52 -0.54
N VAL A 333 19.85 -24.86 -1.58
CA VAL A 333 20.35 -25.00 -2.96
C VAL A 333 19.79 -23.92 -3.89
N PHE A 334 18.96 -23.02 -3.35
CA PHE A 334 18.40 -21.88 -4.07
C PHE A 334 18.58 -20.59 -3.28
N GLY A 335 18.77 -19.48 -3.99
CA GLY A 335 18.78 -18.11 -3.46
C GLY A 335 17.81 -17.21 -4.23
N THR A 336 17.77 -15.95 -3.84
CA THR A 336 17.05 -14.90 -4.60
C THR A 336 18.06 -13.98 -5.24
N VAL A 337 17.80 -13.49 -6.44
CA VAL A 337 18.64 -12.49 -7.13
C VAL A 337 17.81 -11.23 -7.37
N ALA A 338 18.28 -10.10 -6.87
CA ALA A 338 17.62 -8.81 -7.06
C ALA A 338 18.47 -7.95 -8.00
N ILE A 339 17.96 -7.69 -9.19
CA ILE A 339 18.69 -7.05 -10.28
C ILE A 339 18.17 -5.64 -10.45
N THR A 340 19.01 -4.65 -10.15
CA THR A 340 18.75 -3.24 -10.37
C THR A 340 19.44 -2.79 -11.65
N SER A 341 18.68 -2.22 -12.58
CA SER A 341 19.20 -1.70 -13.85
C SER A 341 18.22 -0.72 -14.51
N LEU A 342 18.49 -0.35 -15.76
CA LEU A 342 17.62 0.50 -16.56
C LEU A 342 16.24 -0.17 -16.76
N PRO A 343 15.11 0.51 -16.47
CA PRO A 343 13.79 0.00 -16.79
C PRO A 343 13.64 -0.39 -18.27
N GLY A 344 13.02 -1.54 -18.53
CA GLY A 344 12.88 -2.11 -19.86
C GLY A 344 14.09 -2.90 -20.36
N ALA A 345 15.21 -2.95 -19.62
CA ALA A 345 16.34 -3.80 -19.99
C ALA A 345 15.97 -5.29 -19.88
N SER A 346 16.36 -6.09 -20.87
CA SER A 346 16.16 -7.54 -20.89
C SER A 346 17.25 -8.24 -20.08
N VAL A 347 16.84 -9.20 -19.26
CA VAL A 347 17.72 -9.96 -18.36
C VAL A 347 17.77 -11.42 -18.79
N PHE A 348 18.98 -11.96 -18.87
CA PHE A 348 19.27 -13.35 -19.16
C PHE A 348 20.14 -13.94 -18.04
N MET A 349 19.87 -15.19 -17.68
CA MET A 349 20.67 -15.99 -16.76
C MET A 349 21.06 -17.29 -17.46
N ASP A 350 22.35 -17.60 -17.49
CA ASP A 350 22.90 -18.78 -18.17
C ASP A 350 22.37 -18.93 -19.60
N SER A 351 22.30 -17.80 -20.32
CA SER A 351 21.73 -17.64 -21.69
C SER A 351 20.21 -17.71 -21.82
N ASN A 352 19.47 -18.08 -20.76
CA ASN A 352 18.01 -18.14 -20.77
C ASN A 352 17.38 -16.81 -20.38
N ALA A 353 16.38 -16.34 -21.14
CA ALA A 353 15.65 -15.11 -20.83
C ALA A 353 14.84 -15.24 -19.53
N GLN A 354 15.00 -14.28 -18.63
CA GLN A 354 14.31 -14.23 -17.33
C GLN A 354 13.21 -13.16 -17.29
N GLY A 355 13.21 -12.23 -18.24
CA GLY A 355 12.23 -11.15 -18.34
C GLY A 355 12.90 -9.79 -18.53
N THR A 356 12.16 -8.72 -18.29
CA THR A 356 12.62 -7.32 -18.40
C THR A 356 12.54 -6.61 -17.06
N VAL A 357 13.44 -5.66 -16.82
CA VAL A 357 13.43 -4.81 -15.61
C VAL A 357 12.16 -3.95 -15.61
N PRO A 358 11.32 -4.04 -14.56
CA PRO A 358 10.08 -3.25 -14.48
C PRO A 358 10.35 -1.74 -14.33
N PRO A 359 9.32 -0.88 -14.45
CA PRO A 359 9.43 0.57 -14.28
C PRO A 359 10.01 1.04 -12.93
N ASN A 360 9.91 0.21 -11.89
CA ASN A 360 10.51 0.48 -10.57
C ASN A 360 12.04 0.28 -10.54
N GLY A 361 12.65 -0.17 -11.65
CA GLY A 361 14.08 -0.37 -11.79
C GLY A 361 14.64 -1.66 -11.18
N MET A 362 13.80 -2.57 -10.68
CA MET A 362 14.27 -3.81 -10.03
C MET A 362 13.49 -5.04 -10.48
N LEU A 363 14.21 -6.02 -11.03
CA LEU A 363 13.70 -7.37 -11.31
C LEU A 363 14.17 -8.34 -10.22
N THR A 364 13.25 -9.11 -9.64
CA THR A 364 13.59 -10.14 -8.65
C THR A 364 13.36 -11.52 -9.22
N LEU A 365 14.40 -12.35 -9.19
CA LEU A 365 14.37 -13.76 -9.57
C LEU A 365 14.39 -14.61 -8.30
N TYR A 366 13.31 -15.34 -8.07
CA TYR A 366 13.18 -16.25 -6.94
C TYR A 366 13.68 -17.65 -7.32
N ASN A 367 14.08 -18.43 -6.31
CA ASN A 367 14.47 -19.84 -6.47
C ASN A 367 15.60 -20.06 -7.48
N VAL A 368 16.59 -19.17 -7.52
CA VAL A 368 17.75 -19.28 -8.40
C VAL A 368 18.73 -20.28 -7.81
N ALA A 369 19.08 -21.33 -8.56
CA ALA A 369 20.00 -22.35 -8.07
C ALA A 369 21.33 -21.74 -7.64
N SER A 370 21.80 -22.08 -6.44
CA SER A 370 23.04 -21.55 -5.87
C SER A 370 24.24 -21.93 -6.72
N GLY A 371 25.32 -21.16 -6.59
CA GLY A 371 26.53 -21.29 -7.41
C GLY A 371 26.74 -20.15 -8.39
N ASN A 372 27.79 -20.25 -9.21
CA ASN A 372 28.14 -19.24 -10.21
C ASN A 372 27.11 -19.26 -11.35
N ARG A 373 26.45 -18.12 -11.57
CA ARG A 373 25.50 -17.89 -12.67
C ARG A 373 25.98 -16.72 -13.53
N LEU A 374 25.95 -16.88 -14.84
CA LEU A 374 26.28 -15.80 -15.76
C LEU A 374 25.02 -14.97 -16.02
N PHE A 375 25.06 -13.71 -15.62
CA PHE A 375 24.01 -12.75 -15.90
C PHE A 375 24.40 -11.89 -17.08
N LYS A 376 23.48 -11.74 -18.03
CA LYS A 376 23.58 -10.80 -19.14
C LYS A 376 22.38 -9.86 -19.12
N ILE A 377 22.62 -8.56 -19.12
CA ILE A 377 21.59 -7.52 -19.20
C ILE A 377 21.82 -6.68 -20.44
N THR A 378 20.78 -6.51 -21.26
CA THR A 378 20.84 -5.80 -22.53
C THR A 378 19.71 -4.77 -22.63
N ALA A 379 20.00 -3.59 -23.18
CA ALA A 379 18.99 -2.61 -23.54
C ALA A 379 19.32 -1.96 -24.90
N PRO A 380 18.32 -1.57 -25.71
CA PRO A 380 18.56 -0.87 -26.96
C PRO A 380 19.39 0.40 -26.77
N GLY A 381 20.47 0.56 -27.53
CA GLY A 381 21.37 1.71 -27.41
C GLY A 381 22.36 1.62 -26.25
N TYR A 382 22.51 0.47 -25.59
CA TYR A 382 23.48 0.24 -24.51
C TYR A 382 24.31 -1.02 -24.72
N ASN A 383 25.59 -0.96 -24.35
CA ASN A 383 26.49 -2.11 -24.32
C ASN A 383 25.92 -3.13 -23.35
N GLU A 384 26.03 -4.40 -23.71
CA GLU A 384 25.59 -5.47 -22.83
C GLU A 384 26.45 -5.48 -21.56
N TRP A 385 25.78 -5.66 -20.43
CA TRP A 385 26.45 -5.92 -19.16
C TRP A 385 26.48 -7.42 -18.95
N MET A 386 27.65 -7.97 -18.65
CA MET A 386 27.84 -9.38 -18.35
C MET A 386 28.66 -9.54 -17.09
N ASN A 387 28.19 -10.36 -16.16
CA ASN A 387 28.96 -10.72 -14.98
C ASN A 387 28.56 -12.10 -14.46
N THR A 388 29.54 -12.82 -13.92
CA THR A 388 29.28 -14.06 -13.19
C THR A 388 29.07 -13.74 -11.72
N VAL A 389 27.91 -14.08 -11.19
CA VAL A 389 27.54 -13.85 -9.80
C VAL A 389 27.41 -15.20 -9.09
N TYR A 390 28.09 -15.34 -7.96
CA TYR A 390 27.88 -16.47 -7.07
C TYR A 390 26.57 -16.25 -6.30
N VAL A 391 25.53 -16.99 -6.68
CA VAL A 391 24.24 -16.95 -5.99
C VAL A 391 24.38 -17.71 -4.67
N GLN A 392 24.43 -16.96 -3.58
CA GLN A 392 24.41 -17.51 -2.24
C GLN A 392 23.00 -18.04 -1.91
N PRO A 393 22.89 -19.24 -1.34
CA PRO A 393 21.59 -19.83 -1.02
C PRO A 393 20.90 -19.15 0.18
N ASN A 394 19.57 -19.16 0.16
CA ASN A 394 18.67 -18.58 1.17
C ASN A 394 18.96 -17.11 1.54
N ILE A 395 19.59 -16.35 0.63
CA ILE A 395 19.76 -14.90 0.77
C ILE A 395 19.42 -14.19 -0.54
N VAL A 396 19.24 -12.88 -0.46
CA VAL A 396 19.10 -12.00 -1.62
C VAL A 396 20.50 -11.60 -2.10
N ASN A 397 20.79 -11.90 -3.37
CA ASN A 397 22.04 -11.56 -4.04
C ASN A 397 21.78 -10.33 -4.93
N PRO A 398 22.20 -9.13 -4.50
CA PRO A 398 21.97 -7.92 -5.27
C PRO A 398 22.92 -7.85 -6.47
N ILE A 399 22.39 -7.50 -7.63
CA ILE A 399 23.13 -7.17 -8.85
C ILE A 399 22.78 -5.73 -9.22
N ASN A 400 23.76 -4.84 -9.18
CA ASN A 400 23.61 -3.49 -9.71
C ASN A 400 24.27 -3.43 -11.10
N ALA A 401 23.46 -3.58 -12.15
CA ALA A 401 23.92 -3.59 -13.53
C ALA A 401 23.75 -2.20 -14.14
N VAL A 402 24.82 -1.41 -14.14
CA VAL A 402 24.84 -0.10 -14.81
C VAL A 402 25.22 -0.29 -16.27
N LEU A 403 24.27 -0.04 -17.17
CA LEU A 403 24.49 -0.15 -18.62
C LEU A 403 25.18 1.11 -19.15
N SER A 404 26.19 0.93 -20.00
CA SER A 404 26.88 2.04 -20.68
C SER A 404 26.34 2.19 -22.11
N PRO A 405 25.92 3.38 -22.57
CA PRO A 405 25.41 3.57 -23.93
C PRO A 405 26.36 3.06 -25.04
N ILE A 406 25.80 2.54 -26.14
CA ILE A 406 26.53 2.23 -27.38
C ILE A 406 26.72 3.54 -28.12
N GLY A 407 27.96 4.05 -28.15
CA GLY A 407 28.32 5.30 -28.80
C GLY A 407 29.36 6.07 -27.99
N PRO A 408 30.05 7.08 -28.57
CA PRO A 408 31.02 7.86 -27.82
C PRO A 408 30.27 8.54 -26.67
N SER A 409 30.76 8.32 -25.45
CA SER A 409 30.31 8.96 -24.21
C SER A 409 29.74 10.37 -24.40
N PRO A 410 28.68 10.82 -23.69
CA PRO A 410 28.48 12.23 -23.44
C PRO A 410 29.48 12.68 -22.36
N THR A 411 30.78 12.62 -22.68
CA THR A 411 31.77 13.55 -22.16
C THR A 411 32.13 14.44 -23.34
N PRO A 412 32.43 15.75 -23.15
CA PRO A 412 32.90 16.56 -24.26
C PRO A 412 34.07 15.80 -24.87
N VAL A 413 34.01 15.51 -26.17
CA VAL A 413 35.25 15.24 -26.92
C VAL A 413 36.17 16.39 -26.52
N PRO A 414 37.36 16.16 -25.91
CA PRO A 414 38.25 17.27 -25.71
C PRO A 414 38.42 17.86 -27.10
N ALA A 415 37.95 19.09 -27.29
CA ALA A 415 38.00 19.78 -28.58
C ALA A 415 39.44 20.01 -29.03
N ASN A 416 40.42 19.43 -28.32
CA ASN A 416 41.83 19.68 -28.35
C ASN A 416 42.62 18.35 -28.42
N GLY A 417 43.68 18.32 -29.22
CA GLY A 417 44.76 17.33 -29.24
C GLY A 417 46.11 18.01 -28.91
N GLY A 418 47.19 17.61 -29.56
CA GLY A 418 48.51 18.17 -29.33
C GLY A 418 49.51 18.00 -30.47
N PHE A 419 50.71 18.56 -30.29
CA PHE A 419 51.87 18.37 -31.16
C PHE A 419 53.07 17.84 -30.37
N ASN A 420 53.87 16.98 -30.97
CA ASN A 420 55.21 16.65 -30.48
C ASN A 420 56.23 17.14 -31.51
N ILE A 421 56.89 18.26 -31.22
CA ILE A 421 57.72 19.00 -32.18
C ILE A 421 59.19 18.84 -31.81
N VAL A 422 59.97 18.29 -32.72
CA VAL A 422 61.42 18.17 -32.61
C VAL A 422 62.08 18.95 -33.76
N SER A 423 63.18 19.64 -33.49
CA SER A 423 63.96 20.30 -34.54
C SER A 423 65.44 19.97 -34.47
N THR A 424 66.11 20.12 -35.62
CA THR A 424 67.57 20.06 -35.75
C THR A 424 68.08 21.38 -36.36
N PRO A 425 68.87 22.18 -35.63
CA PRO A 425 69.27 21.99 -34.22
C PRO A 425 68.09 22.09 -33.25
N SER A 426 68.24 21.50 -32.06
CA SER A 426 67.26 21.60 -30.97
C SER A 426 67.39 22.95 -30.24
N GLY A 427 66.31 23.38 -29.58
CA GLY A 427 66.24 24.63 -28.84
C GLY A 427 65.60 25.77 -29.62
N ALA A 428 64.97 25.49 -30.77
CA ALA A 428 64.22 26.48 -31.54
C ALA A 428 62.97 26.93 -30.78
N GLU A 429 62.71 28.23 -30.74
CA GLU A 429 61.45 28.79 -30.24
C GLU A 429 60.29 28.27 -31.08
N VAL A 430 59.25 27.76 -30.42
CA VAL A 430 58.07 27.19 -31.05
C VAL A 430 56.88 28.12 -30.85
N TYR A 431 56.27 28.54 -31.95
CA TYR A 431 55.02 29.30 -31.97
C TYR A 431 53.92 28.49 -32.65
N VAL A 432 52.73 28.46 -32.06
CA VAL A 432 51.51 27.89 -32.66
C VAL A 432 50.49 29.02 -32.79
N ASP A 433 50.03 29.27 -34.02
CA ASP A 433 49.16 30.40 -34.39
C ASP A 433 49.67 31.73 -33.81
N ASN A 434 50.97 31.98 -34.04
CA ASN A 434 51.71 33.17 -33.58
C ASN A 434 51.88 33.31 -32.06
N LEU A 435 51.43 32.34 -31.25
CA LEU A 435 51.63 32.33 -29.81
C LEU A 435 52.82 31.46 -29.41
N PHE A 436 53.75 32.01 -28.62
CA PHE A 436 54.92 31.27 -28.13
C PHE A 436 54.51 30.15 -27.17
N LYS A 437 55.06 28.94 -27.38
CA LYS A 437 54.70 27.71 -26.65
C LYS A 437 55.90 26.96 -26.05
N GLY A 438 57.13 27.47 -26.21
CA GLY A 438 58.34 26.89 -25.62
C GLY A 438 59.45 26.68 -26.65
N TYR A 439 60.38 25.76 -26.37
CA TYR A 439 61.52 25.45 -27.23
C TYR A 439 61.56 23.97 -27.60
N THR A 440 62.03 23.62 -28.81
CA THR A 440 62.14 22.22 -29.25
C THR A 440 63.26 21.47 -28.49
N PRO A 441 63.12 20.15 -28.23
CA PRO A 441 61.92 19.32 -28.36
C PRO A 441 60.79 19.76 -27.42
N ALA A 442 59.57 19.89 -27.94
CA ALA A 442 58.39 20.32 -27.17
C ALA A 442 57.19 19.41 -27.42
N VAL A 443 56.52 18.96 -26.35
CA VAL A 443 55.20 18.32 -26.42
C VAL A 443 54.16 19.33 -25.97
N LEU A 444 53.32 19.74 -26.90
CA LEU A 444 52.25 20.72 -26.70
C LEU A 444 50.92 19.97 -26.63
N ASN A 445 50.22 20.06 -25.50
CA ASN A 445 48.90 19.47 -25.32
C ASN A 445 47.83 20.56 -25.26
N GLY A 446 46.57 20.19 -25.53
CA GLY A 446 45.44 21.10 -25.40
C GLY A 446 45.30 22.09 -26.56
N ILE A 447 45.84 21.78 -27.73
CA ILE A 447 45.64 22.56 -28.97
C ILE A 447 44.32 22.14 -29.60
N PRO A 448 43.40 23.06 -29.95
CA PRO A 448 42.14 22.71 -30.61
C PRO A 448 42.32 21.77 -31.82
N ALA A 449 41.31 20.95 -32.12
CA ALA A 449 41.32 20.10 -33.30
C ALA A 449 41.06 20.97 -34.54
N GLY A 450 41.90 20.85 -35.57
CA GLY A 450 41.89 21.73 -36.72
C GLY A 450 43.28 21.97 -37.29
N SER A 451 43.38 22.82 -38.32
CA SER A 451 44.66 23.20 -38.93
C SER A 451 45.28 24.38 -38.19
N HIS A 452 46.53 24.23 -37.77
CA HIS A 452 47.29 25.23 -37.02
C HIS A 452 48.58 25.60 -37.75
N THR A 453 48.98 26.87 -37.66
CA THR A 453 50.24 27.34 -38.23
C THR A 453 51.34 27.22 -37.19
N ILE A 454 52.43 26.55 -37.54
CA ILE A 454 53.61 26.33 -36.70
C ILE A 454 54.75 27.17 -37.24
N LEU A 455 55.34 28.00 -36.39
CA LEU A 455 56.52 28.81 -36.69
C LEU A 455 57.65 28.46 -35.72
N LEU A 456 58.81 28.10 -36.27
CA LEU A 456 60.03 27.88 -35.50
C LEU A 456 61.04 29.00 -35.77
N LYS A 457 61.59 29.58 -34.70
CA LYS A 457 62.67 30.57 -34.77
C LYS A 457 63.91 30.08 -34.05
N TYR A 458 65.07 30.28 -34.64
CA TYR A 458 66.33 29.97 -34.00
C TYR A 458 67.42 30.90 -34.51
N THR A 459 68.26 31.41 -33.62
CA THR A 459 69.26 32.43 -33.94
C THR A 459 70.21 31.96 -35.05
N ASN A 460 70.42 32.80 -36.07
CA ASN A 460 71.20 32.50 -37.28
C ASN A 460 70.61 31.41 -38.19
N TYR A 461 69.33 31.09 -38.04
CA TYR A 461 68.57 30.22 -38.95
C TYR A 461 67.41 30.99 -39.57
N ILE A 462 66.95 30.53 -40.74
CA ILE A 462 65.77 31.07 -41.40
C ILE A 462 64.53 30.58 -40.63
N ASP A 463 63.63 31.50 -40.31
CA ASP A 463 62.33 31.19 -39.69
C ASP A 463 61.59 30.13 -40.53
N TYR A 464 61.17 29.04 -39.89
CA TYR A 464 60.47 27.95 -40.56
C TYR A 464 58.98 28.01 -40.24
N THR A 465 58.12 28.13 -41.26
CA THR A 465 56.66 28.12 -41.11
C THR A 465 56.02 26.97 -41.88
N THR A 466 55.07 26.28 -41.24
CA THR A 466 54.24 25.25 -41.88
C THR A 466 52.84 25.20 -41.27
N THR A 467 51.87 24.58 -41.95
CA THR A 467 50.55 24.28 -41.40
C THR A 467 50.44 22.79 -41.09
N ALA A 468 49.96 22.43 -39.91
CA ALA A 468 49.74 21.06 -39.50
C ALA A 468 48.38 20.90 -38.81
N SER A 469 47.70 19.77 -39.04
CA SER A 469 46.39 19.51 -38.45
C SER A 469 46.48 18.70 -37.16
N VAL A 470 45.75 19.12 -36.14
CA VAL A 470 45.57 18.39 -34.88
C VAL A 470 44.25 17.62 -34.93
N THR A 471 44.33 16.32 -34.65
CA THR A 471 43.13 15.50 -34.42
C THR A 471 42.85 15.43 -32.91
N ALA A 472 41.58 15.59 -32.53
CA ALA A 472 41.17 15.59 -31.12
C ALA A 472 41.68 14.35 -30.37
N GLY A 473 42.26 14.56 -29.19
CA GLY A 473 42.82 13.48 -28.36
C GLY A 473 44.11 12.82 -28.88
N GLN A 474 44.65 13.24 -30.02
CA GLN A 474 45.91 12.72 -30.58
C GLN A 474 47.03 13.78 -30.52
N THR A 475 48.27 13.32 -30.37
CA THR A 475 49.47 14.16 -30.45
C THR A 475 50.19 13.93 -31.76
N THR A 476 50.17 14.93 -32.65
CA THR A 476 50.75 14.81 -34.00
C THR A 476 52.27 15.05 -33.95
N PRO A 477 53.11 14.10 -34.38
CA PRO A 477 54.55 14.29 -34.40
C PRO A 477 55.00 15.17 -35.58
N LEU A 478 55.88 16.14 -35.32
CA LEU A 478 56.52 16.98 -36.33
C LEU A 478 58.04 17.01 -36.11
N ALA A 479 58.79 16.60 -37.13
CA ALA A 479 60.25 16.63 -37.13
C ALA A 479 60.75 17.60 -38.21
N ILE A 480 61.50 18.61 -37.82
CA ILE A 480 61.86 19.75 -38.68
C ILE A 480 63.38 19.95 -38.67
N SER A 481 64.00 20.05 -39.85
CA SER A 481 65.41 20.45 -39.97
C SER A 481 65.45 21.91 -40.43
N MET A 482 66.06 22.79 -39.63
CA MET A 482 66.12 24.22 -39.94
C MET A 482 67.32 24.53 -40.83
N GLN A 483 67.14 25.47 -41.77
CA GLN A 483 68.21 25.93 -42.65
C GLN A 483 68.92 27.15 -42.06
N ALA A 484 70.25 27.16 -42.04
CA ALA A 484 71.04 28.29 -41.56
C ALA A 484 70.78 29.54 -42.42
N ALA A 485 70.67 30.69 -41.78
CA ALA A 485 70.56 31.97 -42.46
C ALA A 485 71.91 32.33 -43.11
N PRO A 486 71.91 32.93 -44.31
CA PRO A 486 73.13 33.41 -44.93
C PRO A 486 73.80 34.46 -44.03
N ALA A 487 75.12 34.34 -43.84
CA ALA A 487 75.88 35.28 -43.01
C ALA A 487 75.80 36.70 -43.59
N PRO A 488 75.71 37.75 -42.75
CA PRO A 488 75.74 39.13 -43.24
C PRO A 488 77.10 39.39 -43.90
N THR A 489 77.08 39.91 -45.12
CA THR A 489 78.27 40.40 -45.81
C THR A 489 78.93 41.48 -44.93
N PRO A 490 80.22 41.38 -44.56
CA PRO A 490 80.84 42.34 -43.66
C PRO A 490 80.85 43.74 -44.29
N GLU A 491 80.23 44.70 -43.58
CA GLU A 491 80.47 46.12 -43.79
C GLU A 491 81.93 46.43 -43.40
N SER A 492 82.64 47.15 -44.27
CA SER A 492 84.11 47.26 -44.19
C SER A 492 84.58 47.92 -42.89
N ALA A 493 85.51 47.27 -42.19
CA ALA A 493 86.15 47.82 -40.99
C ALA A 493 87.13 48.96 -41.33
N PRO A 494 87.21 50.05 -40.54
CA PRO A 494 88.32 50.99 -40.60
C PRO A 494 89.58 50.36 -39.99
N SER A 495 90.71 50.55 -40.65
CA SER A 495 92.04 50.03 -40.27
C SER A 495 92.57 50.63 -38.96
N PRO A 496 93.29 49.84 -38.11
CA PRO A 496 93.74 50.28 -36.80
C PRO A 496 95.10 51.02 -36.85
N LEU A 497 95.20 52.12 -36.10
CA LEU A 497 96.46 52.73 -35.68
C LEU A 497 96.72 52.37 -34.21
N THR A 498 97.88 51.75 -34.00
CA THR A 498 98.51 51.39 -32.72
C THR A 498 98.69 52.57 -31.77
N LEU A 499 98.48 52.38 -30.46
CA LEU A 499 99.49 52.79 -29.44
C LEU A 499 99.25 52.19 -28.04
N ILE A 500 100.38 51.91 -27.41
CA ILE A 500 100.70 51.34 -26.10
C ILE A 500 100.13 52.16 -24.91
N GLY A 501 99.80 51.47 -23.80
CA GLY A 501 100.07 52.01 -22.46
C GLY A 501 99.08 51.68 -21.34
N GLY A 502 99.52 50.85 -20.39
CA GLY A 502 99.49 51.22 -18.96
C GLY A 502 98.26 50.88 -18.09
N CYS A 503 98.48 49.88 -17.23
CA CYS A 503 98.34 49.96 -15.76
C CYS A 503 96.96 49.85 -15.03
N VAL A 504 96.88 48.74 -14.25
CA VAL A 504 96.75 48.67 -12.76
C VAL A 504 95.36 48.75 -12.07
N ALA A 505 95.19 47.80 -11.11
CA ALA A 505 94.39 47.82 -9.85
C ALA A 505 92.85 47.67 -9.92
N ILE A 506 92.08 47.10 -8.97
CA ILE A 506 92.17 46.48 -7.61
C ILE A 506 90.74 45.87 -7.38
N LEU A 507 90.57 44.59 -6.99
CA LEU A 507 90.33 44.02 -5.64
C LEU A 507 88.96 44.30 -4.95
N ALA A 508 88.37 43.23 -4.35
CA ALA A 508 87.54 43.12 -3.12
C ALA A 508 86.25 42.27 -3.31
N ILE A 509 86.16 41.03 -2.79
CA ILE A 509 85.86 40.55 -1.40
C ILE A 509 84.34 40.46 -1.09
N GLY A 510 83.90 39.29 -0.59
CA GLY A 510 82.64 39.15 0.16
C GLY A 510 82.09 37.73 0.30
N ILE A 511 82.70 36.89 1.14
CA ILE A 511 82.25 35.55 1.56
C ILE A 511 81.43 35.65 2.85
N ALA A 512 80.34 34.89 2.99
CA ALA A 512 79.93 34.15 4.21
C ALA A 512 78.60 33.40 3.94
N THR A 513 78.58 32.07 3.71
CA THR A 513 78.40 30.99 4.72
C THR A 513 77.17 31.18 5.62
N ARG A 514 76.30 30.18 5.89
CA ARG A 514 76.66 28.93 6.59
C ARG A 514 75.43 28.00 6.81
N ARG A 515 75.65 26.68 6.53
CA ARG A 515 75.12 25.41 7.14
C ARG A 515 73.60 25.14 7.19
N LEU A 516 73.01 24.06 6.64
CA LEU A 516 73.17 22.58 6.65
C LEU A 516 72.63 21.80 7.88
N ARG A 517 71.79 20.80 7.55
CA ARG A 517 71.26 19.61 8.29
C ARG A 517 70.07 19.92 9.23
N SER A 518 68.96 19.18 9.23
CA SER A 518 68.72 17.75 8.93
C SER A 518 67.29 17.55 8.44
#